data_AF-E1ZK45-F1
#
_entry.id   AF-E1ZK45-F1
#
_cell.length_a   1.000
_cell.length_b   1.000
_cell.length_c   1.000
_cell.angle_alpha   90.00
_cell.angle_beta   90.00
_cell.angle_gamma   90.00
#
_symmetry.space_group_name_H-M   'P 1'
#
loop_
_entity.id
_entity.type
_entity.pdbx_description
1 polymer ?
#
loop_
_entity_poly.entity_id
_entity_poly.type
_entity_poly.pdbx_seq_one_letter_code
_entity_poly.pdbx_strand_id
1 'polypeptide(L)'
;MADIIKETVTGVAFPRKQQFWHGGELTCLGAGARVKKVAMMTAKVYAVSMYVDADSAARADSQEKRPESEAAVLRALQNGAFTKVLQMHLVRSITGKQFADALDESLRPMMRWAMHAEGAWACAAVGGDEAVMDDFCGFFEAKKMDKDAEICLLWHADGPLDVCLRPATDKTPYASAQPGLSITSPRLGRAMWELYLSPKTPSPDARKAWLAAVPKLAA
;
A
#
# COMPACT_ATOMS: atom_id res chain seq x y z
N MET A 1 7.41 -23.16 12.93
CA MET A 1 6.23 -22.28 12.76
C MET A 1 6.65 -21.19 11.81
N ALA A 2 5.80 -20.81 10.84
CA ALA A 2 6.11 -19.65 10.01
C ALA A 2 6.20 -18.41 10.91
N ASP A 3 7.22 -17.59 10.71
CA ASP A 3 7.32 -16.30 11.38
C ASP A 3 6.21 -15.38 10.84
N ILE A 4 5.36 -14.87 11.72
CA ILE A 4 4.14 -14.14 11.36
C ILE A 4 4.02 -12.84 12.13
N ILE A 5 3.53 -11.80 11.42
CA ILE A 5 3.05 -10.56 12.01
C ILE A 5 1.53 -10.65 12.09
N LYS A 6 1.00 -10.68 13.31
CA LYS A 6 -0.45 -10.69 13.55
C LYS A 6 -0.97 -9.27 13.79
N GLU A 7 -1.91 -8.83 12.96
CA GLU A 7 -2.63 -7.57 13.17
C GLU A 7 -3.63 -7.75 14.32
N THR A 8 -3.54 -6.90 15.35
CA THR A 8 -4.19 -7.13 16.65
C THR A 8 -5.69 -6.84 16.64
N VAL A 9 -6.17 -5.93 15.78
CA VAL A 9 -7.58 -5.53 15.74
C VAL A 9 -8.43 -6.58 15.01
N THR A 10 -7.94 -7.11 13.90
CA THR A 10 -8.65 -8.04 13.01
C THR A 10 -8.26 -9.49 13.23
N GLY A 11 -7.05 -9.75 13.75
CA GLY A 11 -6.49 -11.08 13.93
C GLY A 11 -5.86 -11.67 12.67
N VAL A 12 -5.86 -10.95 11.54
CA VAL A 12 -5.20 -11.38 10.29
C VAL A 12 -3.70 -11.53 10.52
N ALA A 13 -3.12 -12.59 9.96
CA ALA A 13 -1.69 -12.88 10.04
C ALA A 13 -1.02 -12.68 8.67
N PHE A 14 0.10 -12.00 8.67
CA PHE A 14 0.96 -11.75 7.52
C PHE A 14 2.30 -12.47 7.73
N PRO A 15 2.76 -13.32 6.80
CA PRO A 15 4.11 -13.89 6.88
C PRO A 15 5.18 -12.81 7.02
N ARG A 16 6.23 -13.06 7.80
CA ARG A 16 7.36 -12.12 7.94
C ARG A 16 8.09 -11.91 6.60
N LYS A 17 8.19 -12.99 5.82
CA LYS A 17 8.78 -13.05 4.49
C LYS A 17 7.75 -13.60 3.52
N GLN A 18 7.60 -12.97 2.37
CA GLN A 18 6.65 -13.39 1.34
C GLN A 18 7.25 -13.17 -0.04
N GLN A 19 7.24 -14.20 -0.87
CA GLN A 19 7.58 -14.08 -2.28
C GLN A 19 6.31 -13.73 -3.08
N PHE A 20 6.41 -12.66 -3.87
CA PHE A 20 5.38 -12.25 -4.83
C PHE A 20 5.83 -12.57 -6.26
N TRP A 21 4.94 -12.36 -7.24
CA TRP A 21 5.22 -12.61 -8.66
C TRP A 21 6.31 -11.69 -9.23
N HIS A 22 6.68 -10.63 -8.51
CA HIS A 22 7.79 -9.74 -8.81
C HIS A 22 8.54 -9.33 -7.52
N GLY A 23 9.83 -9.01 -7.63
CA GLY A 23 10.65 -8.52 -6.51
C GLY A 23 11.29 -9.56 -5.60
N GLY A 24 11.13 -10.86 -5.88
CA GLY A 24 11.71 -11.92 -5.05
C GLY A 24 11.04 -12.03 -3.68
N GLU A 25 11.82 -12.41 -2.65
CA GLU A 25 11.34 -12.49 -1.28
C GLU A 25 11.34 -11.10 -0.62
N LEU A 26 10.16 -10.62 -0.23
CA LEU A 26 9.98 -9.33 0.41
C LEU A 26 9.74 -9.48 1.92
N THR A 27 10.10 -8.45 2.68
CA THR A 27 10.00 -8.43 4.15
C THR A 27 8.84 -7.57 4.62
N CYS A 28 8.00 -8.17 5.47
CA CYS A 28 6.87 -7.52 6.13
C CYS A 28 7.37 -6.50 7.16
N LEU A 29 7.03 -5.23 6.96
CA LEU A 29 7.38 -4.13 7.84
C LEU A 29 6.44 -3.99 9.05
N GLY A 30 5.31 -4.70 9.05
CA GLY A 30 4.29 -4.58 10.07
C GLY A 30 2.89 -4.49 9.47
N ALA A 31 1.88 -4.59 10.33
CA ALA A 31 0.49 -4.57 9.93
C ALA A 31 -0.35 -3.65 10.80
N GLY A 32 -1.49 -3.21 10.27
CA GLY A 32 -2.53 -2.47 11.00
C GLY A 32 -3.88 -2.63 10.32
N ALA A 33 -4.93 -2.07 10.92
CA ALA A 33 -6.29 -2.19 10.39
C ALA A 33 -6.84 -0.86 9.88
N ARG A 34 -7.61 -0.92 8.78
CA ARG A 34 -8.55 0.12 8.43
C ARG A 34 -9.85 -0.10 9.18
N VAL A 35 -10.20 0.88 9.99
CA VAL A 35 -11.44 0.90 10.76
C VAL A 35 -12.24 2.15 10.39
N LYS A 36 -13.52 1.99 10.05
CA LYS A 36 -14.46 3.09 9.78
C LYS A 36 -15.43 3.22 10.96
N LYS A 37 -15.66 4.45 11.41
CA LYS A 37 -16.77 4.75 12.34
C LYS A 37 -18.05 4.95 11.53
N VAL A 38 -19.09 4.20 11.84
CA VAL A 38 -20.42 4.30 11.24
C VAL A 38 -21.41 4.52 12.37
N ALA A 39 -21.93 5.74 12.49
CA ALA A 39 -22.69 6.19 13.65
C ALA A 39 -21.92 5.91 14.96
N MET A 40 -22.53 5.20 15.92
CA MET A 40 -21.89 4.80 17.19
C MET A 40 -21.10 3.49 17.09
N MET A 41 -21.08 2.82 15.93
CA MET A 41 -20.43 1.52 15.74
C MET A 41 -19.10 1.65 14.99
N THR A 42 -18.17 0.77 15.34
CA THR A 42 -16.82 0.74 14.76
C THR A 42 -16.71 -0.49 13.85
N ALA A 43 -16.53 -0.25 12.55
CA ALA A 43 -16.50 -1.28 11.51
C ALA A 43 -15.07 -1.53 11.02
N LYS A 44 -14.58 -2.76 11.22
CA LYS A 44 -13.30 -3.22 10.65
C LYS A 44 -13.49 -3.49 9.15
N VAL A 45 -12.65 -2.90 8.29
CA VAL A 45 -12.78 -3.05 6.83
C VAL A 45 -11.76 -4.04 6.31
N TYR A 46 -10.49 -3.79 6.58
CA TYR A 46 -9.39 -4.66 6.18
C TYR A 46 -8.20 -4.55 7.14
N ALA A 47 -7.38 -5.59 7.19
CA ALA A 47 -6.01 -5.50 7.66
C ALA A 47 -5.09 -5.13 6.49
N VAL A 48 -4.01 -4.42 6.73
CA VAL A 48 -3.04 -4.03 5.71
C VAL A 48 -1.62 -4.19 6.22
N SER A 49 -0.74 -4.66 5.34
CA SER A 49 0.70 -4.76 5.55
C SER A 49 1.47 -4.18 4.36
N MET A 50 2.69 -3.72 4.63
CA MET A 50 3.66 -3.36 3.61
C MET A 50 4.81 -4.37 3.61
N TYR A 51 5.12 -4.91 2.44
CA TYR A 51 6.32 -5.69 2.20
C TYR A 51 7.30 -4.90 1.35
N VAL A 52 8.59 -5.03 1.60
CA VAL A 52 9.65 -4.34 0.84
C VAL A 52 10.82 -5.26 0.56
N ASP A 53 11.59 -4.94 -0.47
CA ASP A 53 12.98 -5.40 -0.59
C ASP A 53 13.78 -4.80 0.58
N ALA A 54 14.19 -5.65 1.53
CA ALA A 54 14.75 -5.18 2.80
C ALA A 54 16.08 -4.46 2.61
N ASP A 55 16.97 -5.03 1.79
CA ASP A 55 18.31 -4.49 1.57
C ASP A 55 18.25 -3.15 0.84
N SER A 56 17.38 -3.06 -0.17
CA SER A 56 17.18 -1.84 -0.94
C SER A 56 16.46 -0.76 -0.12
N ALA A 57 15.51 -1.13 0.74
CA ALA A 57 14.85 -0.20 1.65
C ALA A 57 15.83 0.33 2.72
N ALA A 58 16.65 -0.54 3.31
CA ALA A 58 17.70 -0.16 4.26
C ALA A 58 18.72 0.79 3.61
N ARG A 59 19.14 0.50 2.37
CA ARG A 59 20.03 1.36 1.59
C ARG A 59 19.40 2.71 1.26
N ALA A 60 18.11 2.75 0.95
CA ALA A 60 17.41 4.00 0.66
C ALA A 60 17.36 4.91 1.90
N ASP A 61 17.12 4.36 3.10
CA ASP A 61 17.15 5.13 4.35
C ASP A 61 18.56 5.61 4.70
N SER A 62 19.59 4.77 4.52
CA SER A 62 20.97 5.15 4.84
C SER A 62 21.55 6.27 3.96
N GLN A 63 20.95 6.50 2.79
CA GLN A 63 21.32 7.59 1.88
C GLN A 63 20.66 8.93 2.24
N GLU A 64 19.73 8.96 3.19
CA GLU A 64 19.08 10.18 3.64
C GLU A 64 19.98 11.06 4.51
N LYS A 65 19.70 12.38 4.55
CA LYS A 65 20.50 13.33 5.35
C LYS A 65 20.50 13.05 6.86
N ARG A 66 19.51 12.28 7.34
CA ARG A 66 19.33 11.88 8.75
C ARG A 66 18.65 10.50 8.80
N PRO A 67 19.38 9.42 8.52
CA PRO A 67 18.83 8.06 8.56
C PRO A 67 18.12 7.80 9.89
N GLU A 68 17.17 6.87 9.90
CA GLU A 68 16.37 6.50 11.09
C GLU A 68 15.41 7.58 11.60
N SER A 69 15.56 8.85 11.21
CA SER A 69 14.56 9.88 11.53
C SER A 69 13.26 9.59 10.79
N GLU A 70 12.11 9.85 11.42
CA GLU A 70 10.80 9.60 10.78
C GLU A 70 10.69 10.26 9.39
N ALA A 71 11.23 11.47 9.24
CA ALA A 71 11.22 12.17 7.95
C ALA A 71 12.10 11.51 6.88
N ALA A 72 13.25 10.93 7.25
CA ALA A 72 14.09 10.17 6.34
C ALA A 72 13.43 8.85 5.94
N VAL A 73 12.93 8.09 6.91
CA VAL A 73 12.23 6.84 6.66
C VAL A 73 11.02 7.05 5.76
N LEU A 74 10.25 8.12 5.99
CA LEU A 74 9.14 8.51 5.11
C LEU A 74 9.62 8.78 3.68
N ARG A 75 10.71 9.53 3.49
CA ARG A 75 11.26 9.80 2.16
C ARG A 75 11.79 8.55 1.48
N ALA A 76 12.45 7.66 2.23
CA ALA A 76 12.92 6.37 1.73
C ALA A 76 11.75 5.48 1.28
N LEU A 77 10.70 5.34 2.09
CA LEU A 77 9.51 4.57 1.73
C LEU A 77 8.74 5.20 0.55
N GLN A 78 8.64 6.53 0.51
CA GLN A 78 7.92 7.24 -0.54
C GLN A 78 8.65 7.19 -1.89
N ASN A 79 9.94 7.53 -1.91
CA ASN A 79 10.71 7.80 -3.13
C ASN A 79 11.75 6.74 -3.46
N GLY A 80 12.02 5.81 -2.54
CA GLY A 80 13.02 4.77 -2.75
C GLY A 80 12.70 3.88 -3.94
N ALA A 81 13.72 3.66 -4.77
CA ALA A 81 13.66 2.84 -5.98
C ALA A 81 13.84 1.35 -5.62
N PHE A 82 12.82 0.79 -4.97
CA PHE A 82 12.79 -0.61 -4.59
C PHE A 82 11.37 -1.18 -4.67
N THR A 83 11.29 -2.49 -4.85
CA THR A 83 10.01 -3.18 -4.93
C THR A 83 9.32 -3.19 -3.57
N LYS A 84 8.03 -2.84 -3.57
CA LYS A 84 7.21 -2.77 -2.37
C LYS A 84 5.77 -3.15 -2.66
N VAL A 85 5.14 -3.86 -1.75
CA VAL A 85 3.77 -4.37 -1.87
C VAL A 85 2.93 -3.84 -0.73
N LEU A 86 1.78 -3.27 -1.05
CA LEU A 86 0.70 -3.08 -0.08
C LEU A 86 -0.27 -4.26 -0.19
N GLN A 87 -0.32 -5.11 0.83
CA GLN A 87 -1.22 -6.25 0.89
C GLN A 87 -2.38 -5.94 1.85
N MET A 88 -3.61 -5.96 1.35
CA MET A 88 -4.82 -5.79 2.12
C MET A 88 -5.58 -7.11 2.24
N HIS A 89 -6.05 -7.45 3.42
CA HIS A 89 -6.93 -8.59 3.68
C HIS A 89 -8.28 -8.08 4.16
N LEU A 90 -9.32 -8.28 3.36
CA LEU A 90 -10.67 -7.83 3.71
C LEU A 90 -11.25 -8.65 4.85
N VAL A 91 -11.67 -8.00 5.94
CA VAL A 91 -12.30 -8.71 7.09
C VAL A 91 -13.82 -8.63 7.07
N ARG A 92 -14.37 -8.06 6.00
CA ARG A 92 -15.79 -7.99 5.66
C ARG A 92 -15.94 -7.90 4.15
N SER A 93 -17.11 -8.28 3.64
CA SER A 93 -17.44 -8.03 2.24
C SER A 93 -17.68 -6.53 2.02
N ILE A 94 -17.20 -6.04 0.88
CA ILE A 94 -17.47 -4.71 0.31
C ILE A 94 -17.77 -4.89 -1.19
N THR A 95 -18.43 -3.93 -1.82
CA THR A 95 -18.56 -3.98 -3.29
C THR A 95 -17.29 -3.43 -3.94
N GLY A 96 -16.96 -3.92 -5.13
CA GLY A 96 -15.88 -3.35 -5.94
C GLY A 96 -16.05 -1.85 -6.15
N LYS A 97 -17.28 -1.40 -6.38
CA LYS A 97 -17.62 0.03 -6.44
C LYS A 97 -17.33 0.80 -5.15
N GLN A 98 -17.72 0.28 -3.98
CA GLN A 98 -17.42 0.94 -2.70
C GLN A 98 -15.92 1.10 -2.47
N PHE A 99 -15.13 0.13 -2.92
CA PHE A 99 -13.68 0.18 -2.84
C PHE A 99 -13.11 1.20 -3.85
N ALA A 100 -13.55 1.15 -5.10
CA ALA A 100 -13.17 2.08 -6.16
C ALA A 100 -13.49 3.54 -5.79
N ASP A 101 -14.73 3.82 -5.38
CA ASP A 101 -15.16 5.17 -4.97
C ASP A 101 -14.30 5.72 -3.82
N ALA A 102 -13.93 4.88 -2.85
CA ALA A 102 -13.10 5.29 -1.73
C ALA A 102 -11.64 5.58 -2.13
N LEU A 103 -11.10 4.84 -3.11
CA LEU A 103 -9.80 5.12 -3.69
C LEU A 103 -9.85 6.39 -4.53
N ASP A 104 -10.91 6.58 -5.32
CA ASP A 104 -11.13 7.78 -6.12
C ASP A 104 -11.15 9.07 -5.28
N GLU A 105 -11.98 9.07 -4.24
CA GLU A 105 -12.12 10.18 -3.29
C GLU A 105 -10.78 10.55 -2.63
N SER A 106 -9.92 9.57 -2.40
CA SER A 106 -8.63 9.77 -1.71
C SER A 106 -7.50 10.14 -2.68
N LEU A 107 -7.38 9.43 -3.81
CA LEU A 107 -6.22 9.49 -4.69
C LEU A 107 -6.38 10.53 -5.79
N ARG A 108 -7.58 10.74 -6.34
CA ARG A 108 -7.78 11.71 -7.43
C ARG A 108 -7.39 13.13 -7.00
N PRO A 109 -7.71 13.60 -5.77
CA PRO A 109 -7.15 14.85 -5.25
C PRO A 109 -5.62 14.83 -5.20
N MET A 110 -5.00 13.79 -4.61
CA MET A 110 -3.54 13.69 -4.47
C MET A 110 -2.81 13.67 -5.82
N MET A 111 -3.42 13.10 -6.86
CA MET A 111 -2.87 13.10 -8.21
C MET A 111 -2.94 14.47 -8.89
N ARG A 112 -3.94 15.30 -8.54
CA ARG A 112 -4.09 16.68 -9.04
C ARG A 112 -3.20 17.67 -8.31
N TRP A 113 -2.93 17.42 -7.03
CA TRP A 113 -2.06 18.23 -6.17
C TRP A 113 -0.74 17.50 -5.91
N ALA A 114 0.25 17.68 -6.78
CA ALA A 114 1.60 17.21 -6.49
C ALA A 114 2.20 18.04 -5.34
N MET A 115 2.44 17.40 -4.19
CA MET A 115 3.12 18.02 -3.06
C MET A 115 4.57 18.36 -3.47
N HIS A 116 4.91 19.65 -3.61
CA HIS A 116 6.32 20.06 -3.51
C HIS A 116 6.73 19.95 -2.04
N ALA A 117 7.84 19.25 -1.79
CA ALA A 117 8.49 19.28 -0.48
C ALA A 117 8.90 20.73 -0.19
N GLU A 118 8.62 21.19 1.04
CA GLU A 118 8.80 22.55 1.55
C GLU A 118 7.69 23.56 1.17
N GLY A 119 6.62 23.55 2.00
CA GLY A 119 6.02 24.80 2.48
C GLY A 119 5.22 25.69 1.53
N ALA A 120 4.91 25.29 0.30
CA ALA A 120 4.06 26.08 -0.59
C ALA A 120 2.92 25.24 -1.20
N TRP A 121 1.70 25.74 -1.03
CA TRP A 121 0.45 25.36 -1.71
C TRP A 121 0.53 25.70 -3.21
N ALA A 122 1.58 25.28 -3.93
CA ALA A 122 1.65 25.53 -5.36
C ALA A 122 0.69 24.58 -6.09
N CYS A 123 -0.56 25.03 -6.24
CA CYS A 123 -1.54 24.53 -7.19
C CYS A 123 -1.02 24.68 -8.62
N ALA A 124 -0.15 23.76 -9.06
CA ALA A 124 -0.13 23.43 -10.47
C ALA A 124 -1.06 22.22 -10.59
N ALA A 125 -2.30 22.45 -11.03
CA ALA A 125 -3.16 21.38 -11.49
C ALA A 125 -2.47 20.76 -12.71
N VAL A 126 -1.66 19.73 -12.48
CA VAL A 126 -1.03 19.01 -13.57
C VAL A 126 -2.06 17.98 -14.03
N GLY A 127 -2.86 18.34 -15.04
CA GLY A 127 -3.67 17.35 -15.76
C GLY A 127 -2.78 16.23 -16.33
N GLY A 128 -3.34 15.07 -16.62
CA GLY A 128 -2.63 14.03 -17.38
C GLY A 128 -2.98 12.58 -17.09
N ASP A 129 -3.50 12.26 -15.89
CA ASP A 129 -3.64 10.85 -15.46
C ASP A 129 -5.09 10.50 -15.06
N GLU A 130 -6.09 11.28 -15.49
CA GLU A 130 -7.49 11.01 -15.17
C GLU A 130 -7.94 9.66 -15.76
N ALA A 131 -7.57 9.36 -17.01
CA ALA A 131 -7.85 8.07 -17.63
C ALA A 131 -7.17 6.90 -16.90
N VAL A 132 -5.96 7.11 -16.38
CA VAL A 132 -5.28 6.10 -15.56
C VAL A 132 -6.03 5.84 -14.26
N MET A 133 -6.56 6.89 -13.63
CA MET A 133 -7.38 6.75 -12.43
C MET A 133 -8.71 6.03 -12.75
N ASP A 134 -9.33 6.34 -13.88
CA ASP A 134 -10.56 5.70 -14.35
C ASP A 134 -10.33 4.21 -14.63
N ASP A 135 -9.23 3.83 -15.30
CA ASP A 135 -8.86 2.44 -15.54
C ASP A 135 -8.57 1.69 -14.22
N PHE A 136 -7.84 2.33 -13.31
CA PHE A 136 -7.53 1.77 -11.99
C PHE A 136 -8.79 1.52 -11.16
N CYS A 137 -9.70 2.48 -11.10
CA CYS A 137 -10.98 2.32 -10.41
C CYS A 137 -11.88 1.30 -11.12
N GLY A 138 -11.97 1.37 -12.44
CA GLY A 138 -12.78 0.49 -13.28
C GLY A 138 -12.41 -0.99 -13.12
N PHE A 139 -11.12 -1.29 -12.89
CA PHE A 139 -10.69 -2.65 -12.56
C PHE A 139 -11.41 -3.23 -11.35
N PHE A 140 -11.68 -2.42 -10.33
CA PHE A 140 -12.34 -2.87 -9.11
C PHE A 140 -13.87 -2.85 -9.22
N GLU A 141 -14.47 -1.88 -9.91
CA GLU A 141 -15.93 -1.69 -9.95
C GLU A 141 -16.70 -2.96 -10.36
N ALA A 142 -16.17 -3.70 -11.34
CA ALA A 142 -16.78 -4.93 -11.84
C ALA A 142 -16.52 -6.17 -10.96
N LYS A 143 -15.79 -6.04 -9.85
CA LYS A 143 -15.33 -7.18 -9.04
C LYS A 143 -16.16 -7.37 -7.78
N LYS A 144 -16.33 -8.64 -7.43
CA LYS A 144 -16.85 -9.05 -6.13
C LYS A 144 -15.71 -9.11 -5.11
N MET A 145 -15.88 -8.45 -3.98
CA MET A 145 -14.88 -8.39 -2.90
C MET A 145 -15.49 -8.95 -1.62
N ASP A 146 -15.50 -10.28 -1.54
CA ASP A 146 -15.99 -10.98 -0.36
C ASP A 146 -15.03 -10.83 0.81
N LYS A 147 -15.53 -11.08 2.02
CA LYS A 147 -14.69 -11.29 3.19
C LYS A 147 -13.60 -12.32 2.88
N ASP A 148 -12.40 -12.07 3.39
CA ASP A 148 -11.19 -12.85 3.20
C ASP A 148 -10.59 -12.80 1.79
N ALA A 149 -11.13 -11.95 0.90
CA ALA A 149 -10.42 -11.59 -0.31
C ALA A 149 -9.22 -10.69 0.01
N GLU A 150 -8.18 -10.80 -0.82
CA GLU A 150 -6.92 -10.08 -0.66
C GLU A 150 -6.69 -9.17 -1.86
N ILE A 151 -6.13 -7.99 -1.61
CA ILE A 151 -5.75 -7.02 -2.63
C ILE A 151 -4.27 -6.74 -2.47
N CYS A 152 -3.50 -6.95 -3.54
CA CYS A 152 -2.07 -6.65 -3.57
C CYS A 152 -1.82 -5.53 -4.58
N LEU A 153 -1.20 -4.46 -4.10
CA LEU A 153 -0.69 -3.36 -4.92
C LEU A 153 0.83 -3.44 -4.89
N LEU A 154 1.43 -3.99 -5.94
CA LEU A 154 2.87 -4.23 -6.05
C LEU A 154 3.49 -3.14 -6.92
N TRP A 155 4.32 -2.31 -6.30
CA TRP A 155 5.13 -1.32 -7.01
C TRP A 155 6.48 -1.92 -7.34
N HIS A 156 6.85 -1.87 -8.62
CA HIS A 156 8.13 -2.35 -9.08
C HIS A 156 9.19 -1.26 -8.92
N ALA A 157 10.44 -1.66 -8.69
CA ALA A 157 11.56 -0.72 -8.69
C ALA A 157 11.73 0.00 -10.05
N ASP A 158 11.27 -0.61 -11.16
CA ASP A 158 11.35 -0.07 -12.52
C ASP A 158 10.13 0.76 -12.95
N GLY A 159 9.12 0.93 -12.08
CA GLY A 159 8.07 1.96 -12.23
C GLY A 159 6.61 1.51 -12.39
N PRO A 160 6.28 0.30 -12.88
CA PRO A 160 4.90 -0.18 -12.92
C PRO A 160 4.28 -0.42 -11.53
N LEU A 161 2.96 -0.23 -11.46
CA LEU A 161 2.08 -0.67 -10.38
C LEU A 161 1.23 -1.83 -10.86
N ASP A 162 1.49 -3.01 -10.30
CA ASP A 162 0.68 -4.21 -10.49
C ASP A 162 -0.43 -4.29 -9.44
N VAL A 163 -1.61 -4.68 -9.89
CA VAL A 163 -2.81 -4.85 -9.05
C VAL A 163 -3.26 -6.30 -9.17
N CYS A 164 -3.35 -6.99 -8.04
CA CYS A 164 -3.90 -8.34 -7.96
C CYS A 164 -5.05 -8.35 -6.96
N LEU A 165 -6.22 -8.80 -7.40
CA LEU A 165 -7.36 -9.10 -6.53
C LEU A 165 -7.50 -10.61 -6.44
N ARG A 166 -7.35 -11.16 -5.24
CA ARG A 166 -7.43 -12.59 -4.96
C ARG A 166 -8.68 -12.91 -4.16
N PRO A 167 -9.62 -13.70 -4.69
CA PRO A 167 -10.74 -14.20 -3.91
C PRO A 167 -10.26 -15.10 -2.75
N ALA A 168 -11.04 -15.19 -1.67
CA ALA A 168 -10.70 -16.02 -0.51
C ALA A 168 -10.46 -17.51 -0.84
N THR A 169 -11.06 -18.00 -1.93
CA THR A 169 -10.93 -19.36 -2.44
C THR A 169 -9.63 -19.62 -3.19
N ASP A 170 -8.94 -18.57 -3.65
CA ASP A 170 -7.70 -18.69 -4.41
C ASP A 170 -6.52 -18.99 -3.47
N LYS A 171 -5.95 -20.19 -3.60
CA LYS A 171 -4.79 -20.65 -2.81
C LYS A 171 -3.49 -20.65 -3.59
N THR A 172 -3.47 -20.06 -4.79
CA THR A 172 -2.26 -19.96 -5.61
C THR A 172 -1.16 -19.26 -4.81
N PRO A 173 0.07 -19.79 -4.76
CA PRO A 173 1.18 -19.08 -4.14
C PRO A 173 1.37 -17.70 -4.79
N TYR A 174 1.62 -16.67 -3.98
CA TYR A 174 1.83 -15.30 -4.49
C TYR A 174 2.95 -15.22 -5.54
N ALA A 175 3.98 -16.06 -5.41
CA ALA A 175 5.08 -16.18 -6.37
C ALA A 175 4.63 -16.64 -7.78
N SER A 176 3.48 -17.31 -7.88
CA SER A 176 2.91 -17.82 -9.14
C SER A 176 1.64 -17.09 -9.55
N ALA A 177 1.19 -16.10 -8.77
CA ALA A 177 0.05 -15.27 -9.12
C ALA A 177 0.39 -14.39 -10.34
N GLN A 178 -0.63 -13.89 -11.01
CA GLN A 178 -0.48 -12.92 -12.10
C GLN A 178 -1.21 -11.63 -11.72
N PRO A 179 -0.67 -10.46 -12.09
CA PRO A 179 -1.39 -9.21 -11.91
C PRO A 179 -2.67 -9.24 -12.77
N GLY A 180 -3.77 -8.76 -12.20
CA GLY A 180 -5.02 -8.56 -12.93
C GLY A 180 -5.02 -7.25 -13.73
N LEU A 181 -4.14 -6.32 -13.38
CA LEU A 181 -3.92 -5.04 -14.05
C LEU A 181 -2.48 -4.59 -13.77
N SER A 182 -1.83 -3.98 -14.76
CA SER A 182 -0.53 -3.33 -14.61
C SER A 182 -0.63 -1.91 -15.16
N ILE A 183 -0.23 -0.92 -14.37
CA ILE A 183 -0.34 0.50 -14.70
C ILE A 183 1.02 1.17 -14.55
N THR A 184 1.46 1.88 -15.59
CA THR A 184 2.63 2.76 -15.50
C THR A 184 2.17 4.20 -15.27
N SER A 185 2.09 4.61 -14.00
CA SER A 185 1.87 6.02 -13.62
C SER A 185 2.65 6.36 -12.35
N PRO A 186 3.71 7.19 -12.47
CA PRO A 186 4.43 7.72 -11.32
C PRO A 186 3.52 8.50 -10.36
N ARG A 187 2.48 9.16 -10.87
CA ARG A 187 1.56 9.96 -10.05
C ARG A 187 0.65 9.08 -9.21
N LEU A 188 0.02 8.07 -9.81
CA LEU A 188 -0.83 7.13 -9.09
C LEU A 188 -0.02 6.39 -8.02
N GLY A 189 1.18 5.91 -8.39
CA GLY A 189 2.11 5.29 -7.46
C GLY A 189 2.43 6.18 -6.26
N ARG A 190 2.85 7.42 -6.52
CA ARG A 190 3.17 8.39 -5.48
C ARG A 190 1.96 8.69 -4.59
N ALA A 191 0.79 8.94 -5.18
CA ALA A 191 -0.44 9.21 -4.45
C ALA A 191 -0.85 8.04 -3.54
N MET A 192 -0.67 6.80 -4.02
CA MET A 192 -0.93 5.60 -3.22
C MET A 192 -0.07 5.54 -1.97
N TRP A 193 1.25 5.75 -2.12
CA TRP A 193 2.17 5.74 -0.99
C TRP A 193 1.91 6.91 -0.05
N GLU A 194 1.61 8.08 -0.60
CA GLU A 194 1.28 9.28 0.17
C GLU A 194 0.02 9.06 1.03
N LEU A 195 -1.03 8.44 0.48
CA LEU A 195 -2.24 8.10 1.22
C LEU A 195 -1.91 7.30 2.49
N TYR A 196 -1.10 6.25 2.36
CA TYR A 196 -0.81 5.33 3.46
C TYR A 196 0.30 5.81 4.41
N LEU A 197 1.22 6.65 3.94
CA LEU A 197 2.32 7.22 4.72
C LEU A 197 1.98 8.60 5.33
N SER A 198 0.89 9.23 4.91
CA SER A 198 0.45 10.52 5.48
C SER A 198 0.00 10.39 6.94
N PRO A 199 0.05 11.47 7.74
CA PRO A 199 -0.51 11.49 9.09
C PRO A 199 -2.02 11.19 9.16
N LYS A 200 -2.76 11.45 8.07
CA LYS A 200 -4.21 11.18 7.95
C LYS A 200 -4.51 9.82 7.31
N THR A 201 -3.52 8.92 7.31
CA THR A 201 -3.61 7.59 6.70
C THR A 201 -4.86 6.81 7.14
N PRO A 202 -5.44 6.00 6.24
CA PRO A 202 -6.54 5.14 6.60
C PRO A 202 -6.21 4.13 7.72
N SER A 203 -4.93 3.76 7.88
CA SER A 203 -4.47 2.74 8.83
C SER A 203 -3.27 3.24 9.67
N PRO A 204 -3.49 4.08 10.70
CA PRO A 204 -2.43 4.71 11.49
C PRO A 204 -1.45 3.72 12.15
N ASP A 205 -1.96 2.59 12.64
CA ASP A 205 -1.13 1.57 13.30
C ASP A 205 -0.18 0.88 12.30
N ALA A 206 -0.64 0.69 11.06
CA ALA A 206 0.19 0.14 9.99
C ALA A 206 1.35 1.10 9.68
N ARG A 207 1.04 2.39 9.47
CA ARG A 207 2.05 3.44 9.27
C ARG A 207 3.07 3.45 10.40
N LYS A 208 2.62 3.46 11.66
CA LYS A 208 3.51 3.44 12.82
C LYS A 208 4.44 2.22 12.81
N ALA A 209 3.91 1.04 12.50
CA ALA A 209 4.68 -0.18 12.44
C ALA A 209 5.76 -0.12 11.34
N TRP A 210 5.41 0.37 10.15
CA TRP A 210 6.35 0.46 9.03
C TRP A 210 7.50 1.42 9.32
N LEU A 211 7.20 2.60 9.87
CA LEU A 211 8.21 3.60 10.23
C LEU A 211 9.19 3.07 11.29
N ALA A 212 8.69 2.25 12.23
CA ALA A 212 9.52 1.64 13.27
C ALA A 212 10.34 0.42 12.78
N ALA A 213 10.02 -0.13 11.61
CA ALA A 213 10.65 -1.33 11.07
C ALA A 213 11.82 -1.02 10.14
N VAL A 214 11.73 0.03 9.30
CA VAL A 214 12.79 0.37 8.34
C VAL A 214 14.17 0.55 8.97
N PRO A 215 14.34 1.29 10.10
CA PRO A 215 15.64 1.42 10.75
C PRO A 215 16.25 0.10 11.22
N LYS A 216 15.42 -0.93 11.38
CA LYS A 216 15.82 -2.26 11.87
C LYS A 216 16.10 -3.25 10.75
N LEU A 217 15.95 -2.85 9.48
CA LEU A 217 16.25 -3.71 8.33
C LEU A 217 17.75 -3.87 8.13
N ALA A 218 18.54 -2.86 8.52
CA ALA A 218 20.01 -2.87 8.45
C ALA A 218 20.69 -3.55 9.65
N ALA A 219 19.90 -3.98 10.65
CA ALA A 219 20.36 -4.48 11.94
C ALA A 219 20.47 -6.00 12.00
#